data_AF-A0A0N4YGN1-F1
#
_entry.id   AF-A0A0N4YGN1-F1
#
_cell.length_a   1.000
_cell.length_b   1.000
_cell.length_c   1.000
_cell.angle_alpha   90.00
_cell.angle_beta   90.00
_cell.angle_gamma   90.00
#
_symmetry.space_group_name_H-M   'P 1'
#
loop_
_entity.id
_entity.type
_entity.pdbx_description
1 polymer ?
#
loop_
_entity_poly.entity_id
_entity_poly.type
_entity_poly.pdbx_seq_one_letter_code
_entity_poly.pdbx_strand_id
1 'polypeptide(L)'
;MFRGTVIGFGNVRIPSDDNIAKLVDLKLILQKIISSRTFHEEALAILMKSLRQTHDTYISYRAWSQMIFVFIRKAHTRFATDPVARFVPATTLAKPVRTKGAIGVCLRLYQRWVVVIACHLTHASALQRIQDYHKVMKTLKFQTLCSFKGSDDIFHADCVLWLGDLNFRITLDPGIDWKLQLQEPSARDIENALQHDELNLIRTKELAFTGFNEAAITFAPTHKFELGTNDYVPNRIPSYTDRVLYWTKYPNWIECTTYNCIQKPSQSDHRPVYATFRLEVINQRVPRRFNSDRSNESSTSK
;
A
#
# COMPACT_ATOMS: atom_id res chain seq x y z
N MET A 1 2.38 -5.08 -17.89
CA MET A 1 3.14 -5.99 -17.00
C MET A 1 3.18 -5.32 -15.64
N PHE A 2 2.26 -5.70 -14.75
CA PHE A 2 2.04 -5.05 -13.46
C PHE A 2 2.59 -5.95 -12.35
N ARG A 3 3.50 -5.42 -11.52
CA ARG A 3 3.66 -5.86 -10.13
C ARG A 3 2.89 -4.85 -9.31
N GLY A 4 2.10 -5.28 -8.34
CA GLY A 4 1.50 -4.29 -7.50
C GLY A 4 0.53 -4.82 -6.48
N THR A 5 0.59 -4.18 -5.33
CA THR A 5 -0.39 -4.30 -4.27
C THR A 5 -1.49 -3.28 -4.51
N VAL A 6 -2.73 -3.75 -4.55
CA VAL A 6 -3.92 -2.94 -4.73
C VAL A 6 -4.65 -2.79 -3.41
N ILE A 7 -4.68 -1.58 -2.86
CA ILE A 7 -5.58 -1.33 -1.73
C ILE A 7 -6.85 -0.71 -2.28
N GLY A 8 -8.00 -1.13 -1.76
CA GLY A 8 -9.29 -0.46 -1.88
C GLY A 8 -9.88 -0.20 -0.50
N PHE A 9 -10.98 0.55 -0.43
CA PHE A 9 -11.84 0.56 0.76
C PHE A 9 -13.25 0.12 0.34
N GLY A 10 -13.86 -0.81 1.08
CA GLY A 10 -15.15 -1.45 0.79
C GLY A 10 -16.34 -0.92 1.62
N ASN A 11 -17.56 -1.40 1.33
CA ASN A 11 -18.84 -0.96 1.94
C ASN A 11 -19.00 -1.33 3.44
N VAL A 12 -19.85 -0.60 4.18
CA VAL A 12 -20.06 -0.71 5.65
C VAL A 12 -21.53 -0.54 6.06
N ARG A 13 -21.92 -1.19 7.17
CA ARG A 13 -23.22 -1.15 7.86
C ARG A 13 -23.18 -0.16 9.05
N ILE A 14 -24.27 0.56 9.31
CA ILE A 14 -24.35 1.61 10.34
C ILE A 14 -25.35 1.18 11.45
N PRO A 15 -25.04 1.32 12.74
CA PRO A 15 -26.04 1.39 13.81
C PRO A 15 -26.51 2.85 13.95
N SER A 16 -27.79 3.09 13.67
CA SER A 16 -28.58 4.34 13.83
C SER A 16 -28.26 5.53 12.90
N ASP A 17 -29.35 6.23 12.56
CA ASP A 17 -29.56 7.09 11.40
C ASP A 17 -28.85 8.46 11.38
N ASP A 18 -28.88 9.07 10.19
CA ASP A 18 -28.74 10.49 9.85
C ASP A 18 -27.42 11.12 9.39
N ASN A 19 -26.28 10.42 9.30
CA ASN A 19 -25.09 11.06 8.71
C ASN A 19 -24.23 10.15 7.81
N ILE A 20 -24.70 9.95 6.58
CA ILE A 20 -23.99 9.16 5.56
C ILE A 20 -22.74 9.91 5.03
N ALA A 21 -21.57 9.53 5.53
CA ALA A 21 -20.31 9.59 4.78
C ALA A 21 -20.02 8.21 4.20
N LYS A 22 -20.41 7.97 2.94
CA LYS A 22 -19.82 6.88 2.16
C LYS A 22 -18.32 7.21 2.05
N LEU A 23 -17.40 6.29 2.33
CA LEU A 23 -15.96 6.55 2.16
C LEU A 23 -15.41 5.90 0.89
N VAL A 24 -14.78 6.78 0.12
CA VAL A 24 -13.65 6.64 -0.82
C VAL A 24 -13.16 5.23 -1.10
N ASP A 25 -13.52 4.72 -2.28
CA ASP A 25 -12.63 3.81 -3.02
C ASP A 25 -11.30 4.56 -3.22
N LEU A 26 -10.33 4.30 -2.36
CA LEU A 26 -8.94 4.70 -2.57
C LEU A 26 -8.26 3.53 -3.26
N LYS A 27 -8.26 3.52 -4.59
CA LYS A 27 -7.57 2.46 -5.34
C LYS A 27 -6.10 2.81 -5.46
N LEU A 28 -5.24 2.09 -4.76
CA LEU A 28 -3.79 2.27 -4.79
C LEU A 28 -3.16 1.26 -5.76
N ILE A 29 -2.30 1.61 -6.72
CA ILE A 29 -1.63 0.59 -7.56
C ILE A 29 -0.14 0.91 -7.73
N LEU A 30 0.66 -0.15 -7.61
CA LEU A 30 2.10 -0.20 -7.39
C LEU A 30 2.96 -0.50 -8.64
N GLN A 31 4.26 -0.47 -8.35
CA GLN A 31 5.53 -0.42 -9.10
C GLN A 31 5.80 -1.38 -10.28
N LYS A 32 6.64 -0.92 -11.23
CA LYS A 32 7.31 -1.77 -12.24
C LYS A 32 8.80 -1.42 -12.40
N ILE A 33 9.63 -2.43 -12.69
CA ILE A 33 11.01 -2.30 -13.19
C ILE A 33 10.98 -2.18 -14.74
N ILE A 34 11.24 -0.98 -15.28
CA ILE A 34 11.71 -0.68 -16.68
C ILE A 34 10.66 -0.98 -17.82
N SER A 35 10.49 -0.27 -18.95
CA SER A 35 11.12 0.87 -19.64
C SER A 35 10.07 1.57 -20.53
N SER A 36 9.73 2.82 -20.23
CA SER A 36 9.50 3.91 -21.19
C SER A 36 9.38 5.21 -20.37
N ARG A 37 9.69 6.37 -20.97
CA ARG A 37 9.45 7.65 -20.29
C ARG A 37 7.96 7.82 -19.95
N THR A 38 7.08 7.24 -20.77
CA THR A 38 5.62 7.38 -20.77
C THR A 38 4.86 6.34 -19.95
N PHE A 39 5.54 5.33 -19.38
CA PHE A 39 4.86 4.19 -18.73
C PHE A 39 3.95 4.61 -17.58
N HIS A 40 4.31 5.67 -16.85
CA HIS A 40 3.50 6.17 -15.74
C HIS A 40 2.19 6.76 -16.23
N GLU A 41 2.25 7.54 -17.30
CA GLU A 41 1.10 8.15 -17.98
C GLU A 41 0.22 7.08 -18.64
N GLU A 42 0.84 6.09 -19.29
CA GLU A 42 0.13 4.94 -19.88
C GLU A 42 -0.59 4.12 -18.82
N ALA A 43 0.08 3.80 -17.70
CA ALA A 43 -0.52 3.08 -16.59
C ALA A 43 -1.71 3.86 -16.00
N LEU A 44 -1.54 5.16 -15.75
CA LEU A 44 -2.63 6.02 -15.29
C LEU A 44 -3.80 6.03 -16.27
N ALA A 45 -3.54 6.16 -17.58
CA ALA A 45 -4.58 6.17 -18.61
C ALA A 45 -5.36 4.85 -18.67
N ILE A 46 -4.68 3.70 -18.56
CA ILE A 46 -5.30 2.38 -18.51
C ILE A 46 -6.22 2.27 -17.29
N LEU A 47 -5.75 2.68 -16.11
CA LEU A 47 -6.54 2.64 -14.87
C LEU A 47 -7.75 3.57 -14.94
N MET A 48 -7.55 4.79 -15.44
CA MET A 48 -8.61 5.78 -15.58
C MET A 48 -9.68 5.37 -16.60
N LYS A 49 -9.36 4.54 -17.60
CA LYS A 49 -10.36 4.00 -18.53
C LYS A 49 -11.53 3.33 -17.80
N SER A 50 -11.23 2.59 -16.72
CA SER A 50 -12.22 1.87 -15.91
C SER A 50 -12.81 2.71 -14.77
N LEU A 51 -12.12 3.77 -14.32
CA LEU A 51 -12.49 4.51 -13.11
C LEU A 51 -13.11 5.89 -13.38
N ARG A 52 -12.85 6.51 -14.54
CA ARG A 52 -13.18 7.92 -14.85
C ARG A 52 -14.65 8.31 -14.69
N GLN A 53 -15.57 7.36 -14.79
CA GLN A 53 -16.99 7.63 -14.60
C GLN A 53 -17.29 8.02 -13.15
N THR A 54 -16.66 7.35 -12.19
CA THR A 54 -16.99 7.43 -10.76
C THR A 54 -15.89 8.07 -9.91
N HIS A 55 -14.65 8.12 -10.40
CA HIS A 55 -13.48 8.59 -9.68
C HIS A 55 -12.73 9.67 -10.45
N ASP A 56 -12.06 10.53 -9.68
CA ASP A 56 -11.00 11.42 -10.14
C ASP A 56 -9.65 10.88 -9.67
N THR A 57 -8.59 11.28 -10.38
CA THR A 57 -7.22 11.08 -9.89
C THR A 57 -6.97 12.04 -8.74
N TYR A 58 -6.75 11.51 -7.54
CA TYR A 58 -6.47 12.31 -6.35
C TYR A 58 -5.00 12.71 -6.28
N ILE A 59 -4.10 11.75 -6.52
CA ILE A 59 -2.67 12.01 -6.77
C ILE A 59 -2.08 10.90 -7.63
N SER A 60 -1.18 11.30 -8.51
CA SER A 60 -0.33 10.41 -9.31
C SER A 60 1.11 10.79 -9.03
N TYR A 61 1.88 9.91 -8.39
CA TYR A 61 3.26 10.22 -8.03
C TYR A 61 4.19 9.08 -8.38
N ARG A 62 5.32 9.42 -9.01
CA ARG A 62 6.37 8.49 -9.40
C ARG A 62 7.70 8.93 -8.82
N ALA A 63 8.41 7.97 -8.25
CA ALA A 63 9.80 8.12 -7.87
C ALA A 63 10.59 6.93 -8.42
N TRP A 64 11.47 7.19 -9.37
CA TRP A 64 12.27 6.16 -10.05
C TRP A 64 11.38 5.10 -10.71
N SER A 65 11.53 3.84 -10.29
CA SER A 65 10.70 2.71 -10.71
C SER A 65 9.38 2.60 -9.95
N GLN A 66 9.27 3.24 -8.79
CA GLN A 66 8.09 3.18 -7.93
C GLN A 66 7.05 4.20 -8.37
N MET A 67 5.78 3.81 -8.30
CA MET A 67 4.66 4.71 -8.55
C MET A 67 3.53 4.40 -7.56
N ILE A 68 2.79 5.44 -7.24
CA ILE A 68 1.56 5.38 -6.47
C ILE A 68 0.51 6.19 -7.23
N PHE A 69 -0.61 5.54 -7.51
CA PHE A 69 -1.82 6.20 -7.98
C PHE A 69 -2.83 6.16 -6.87
N VAL A 70 -3.49 7.26 -6.62
CA VAL A 70 -4.54 7.38 -5.63
C VAL A 70 -5.74 7.94 -6.35
N PHE A 71 -6.83 7.20 -6.38
CA PHE A 71 -8.10 7.66 -6.95
C PHE A 71 -9.08 7.97 -5.82
N ILE A 72 -9.96 8.94 -6.05
CA ILE A 72 -11.03 9.30 -5.10
C ILE A 72 -12.36 9.34 -5.83
N ARG A 73 -13.42 8.78 -5.24
CA ARG A 73 -14.76 8.94 -5.81
C ARG A 73 -15.13 10.42 -5.86
N LYS A 74 -15.71 10.85 -6.98
CA LYS A 74 -16.12 12.25 -7.21
C LYS A 74 -16.98 12.82 -6.08
N ALA A 75 -17.84 11.99 -5.48
CA ALA A 75 -18.70 12.36 -4.36
C ALA A 75 -17.95 12.75 -3.07
N HIS A 76 -16.67 12.39 -2.94
CA HIS A 76 -15.89 12.57 -1.70
C HIS A 76 -14.81 13.66 -1.80
N THR A 77 -14.59 14.21 -2.99
CA THR A 77 -13.59 15.27 -3.24
C THR A 77 -13.76 16.48 -2.32
N ARG A 78 -15.01 16.90 -2.04
CA ARG A 78 -15.32 18.00 -1.11
C ARG A 78 -15.01 17.72 0.37
N PHE A 79 -14.67 16.48 0.71
CA PHE A 79 -14.27 16.05 2.04
C PHE A 79 -12.77 15.76 2.10
N ALA A 80 -12.01 16.06 1.05
CA ALA A 80 -10.59 15.76 0.96
C ALA A 80 -9.77 17.06 0.94
N THR A 81 -8.52 16.98 1.42
CA THR A 81 -7.50 18.04 1.27
C THR A 81 -6.70 17.83 0.00
N ASP A 82 -5.72 18.67 -0.31
CA ASP A 82 -4.72 18.31 -1.32
C ASP A 82 -3.70 17.33 -0.69
N PRO A 83 -3.42 16.17 -1.33
CA PRO A 83 -2.53 15.15 -0.78
C PRO A 83 -1.06 15.55 -1.00
N VAL A 84 -0.19 15.14 -0.08
CA VAL A 84 1.26 15.41 -0.13
C VAL A 84 2.00 14.09 -0.28
N ALA A 85 2.78 13.95 -1.36
CA ALA A 85 3.66 12.79 -1.58
C ALA A 85 5.13 13.10 -1.28
N ARG A 86 5.84 12.13 -0.72
CA ARG A 86 7.30 12.18 -0.49
C ARG A 86 7.94 10.82 -0.77
N PHE A 87 9.18 10.83 -1.26
CA PHE A 87 9.97 9.61 -1.48
C PHE A 87 11.14 9.53 -0.51
N VAL A 88 11.32 8.35 0.09
CA VAL A 88 12.48 8.00 0.92
C VAL A 88 13.25 6.87 0.24
N PRO A 89 14.54 7.05 -0.11
CA PRO A 89 15.35 5.97 -0.66
C PRO A 89 15.71 4.94 0.41
N ALA A 90 15.81 3.66 0.04
CA ALA A 90 16.35 2.61 0.90
C ALA A 90 17.81 2.90 1.32
N THR A 91 18.30 2.20 2.34
CA THR A 91 19.66 2.33 2.87
C THR A 91 20.69 1.83 1.86
N THR A 92 20.37 0.74 1.16
CA THR A 92 21.27 0.15 0.18
C THR A 92 21.26 0.96 -1.13
N LEU A 93 22.34 1.70 -1.38
CA LEU A 93 22.62 2.36 -2.66
C LEU A 93 23.12 1.31 -3.67
N ALA A 94 22.23 0.51 -4.25
CA ALA A 94 22.57 -0.25 -5.44
C ALA A 94 22.78 0.74 -6.61
N LYS A 95 24.03 1.09 -6.92
CA LYS A 95 24.38 1.87 -8.10
C LYS A 95 24.14 1.02 -9.37
N PRO A 96 23.65 1.59 -10.49
CA PRO A 96 23.40 3.00 -10.75
C PRO A 96 21.91 3.43 -10.65
N VAL A 97 20.98 2.56 -10.22
CA VAL A 97 19.54 2.89 -10.21
C VAL A 97 18.94 2.67 -8.82
N ARG A 98 18.53 3.77 -8.17
CA ARG A 98 17.77 3.73 -6.91
C ARG A 98 16.35 3.18 -7.15
N THR A 99 16.21 1.87 -7.22
CA THR A 99 14.90 1.20 -7.38
C THR A 99 14.18 0.93 -6.05
N LYS A 100 14.91 1.02 -4.93
CA LYS A 100 14.47 0.65 -3.58
C LYS A 100 14.20 1.89 -2.71
N GLY A 101 13.18 1.81 -1.87
CA GLY A 101 12.69 2.92 -1.05
C GLY A 101 11.20 2.85 -0.81
N ALA A 102 10.62 3.95 -0.35
CA ALA A 102 9.19 4.08 -0.10
C ALA A 102 8.67 5.43 -0.60
N ILE A 103 7.49 5.41 -1.22
CA ILE A 103 6.66 6.58 -1.46
C ILE A 103 5.63 6.66 -0.34
N GLY A 104 5.65 7.74 0.43
CA GLY A 104 4.58 8.07 1.37
C GLY A 104 3.64 9.12 0.78
N VAL A 105 2.34 8.94 0.97
CA VAL A 105 1.30 9.92 0.65
C VAL A 105 0.53 10.23 1.93
N CYS A 106 0.56 11.48 2.36
CA CYS A 106 -0.27 11.98 3.45
C CYS A 106 -1.47 12.72 2.86
N LEU A 107 -2.66 12.35 3.30
CA LEU A 107 -3.90 12.98 2.87
C LEU A 107 -4.85 13.08 4.06
N ARG A 108 -5.67 14.11 4.08
CA ARG A 108 -6.84 14.15 4.96
C ARG A 108 -8.09 13.86 4.16
N LEU A 109 -8.89 12.96 4.70
CA LEU A 109 -10.15 12.56 4.15
C LEU A 109 -11.20 12.58 5.27
N TYR A 110 -12.24 13.39 5.08
CA TYR A 110 -13.14 13.85 6.12
C TYR A 110 -12.36 14.42 7.33
N GLN A 111 -12.57 13.88 8.53
CA GLN A 111 -11.84 14.27 9.73
C GLN A 111 -10.71 13.28 10.09
N ARG A 112 -10.24 12.47 9.14
CA ARG A 112 -9.14 11.52 9.35
C ARG A 112 -7.91 11.88 8.53
N TRP A 113 -6.77 11.95 9.20
CA TRP A 113 -5.47 11.91 8.54
C TRP A 113 -5.11 10.47 8.19
N VAL A 114 -4.81 10.22 6.92
CA VAL A 114 -4.40 8.92 6.41
C VAL A 114 -3.03 9.07 5.78
N VAL A 115 -2.10 8.19 6.15
CA VAL A 115 -0.80 8.06 5.50
C VAL A 115 -0.74 6.72 4.80
N VAL A 116 -0.41 6.72 3.52
CA VAL A 116 -0.21 5.51 2.72
C VAL A 116 1.25 5.41 2.33
N ILE A 117 1.89 4.28 2.63
CA ILE A 117 3.32 4.03 2.42
C ILE A 117 3.47 2.84 1.50
N ALA A 118 3.81 3.12 0.25
CA ALA A 118 4.11 2.15 -0.79
C ALA A 118 5.62 1.95 -0.86
N CYS A 119 6.14 0.74 -0.61
CA CYS A 119 7.57 0.51 -0.58
C CYS A 119 8.04 -0.70 -1.39
N HIS A 120 9.34 -0.69 -1.65
CA HIS A 120 10.12 -1.80 -2.20
C HIS A 120 11.43 -1.86 -1.44
N LEU A 121 11.46 -2.73 -0.44
CA LEU A 121 12.60 -2.91 0.44
C LEU A 121 13.67 -3.76 -0.24
N THR A 122 14.90 -3.71 0.28
CA THR A 122 16.00 -4.48 -0.30
C THR A 122 15.73 -6.00 -0.33
N HIS A 123 16.26 -6.66 -1.36
CA HIS A 123 16.26 -8.12 -1.49
C HIS A 123 17.45 -8.78 -0.76
N ALA A 124 18.24 -8.00 -0.01
CA ALA A 124 19.39 -8.44 0.78
C ALA A 124 18.98 -9.26 2.02
N SER A 125 19.66 -9.15 3.16
CA SER A 125 19.25 -9.88 4.37
C SER A 125 18.05 -9.23 5.07
N ALA A 126 17.40 -9.97 5.96
CA ALA A 126 16.34 -9.46 6.83
C ALA A 126 16.81 -8.24 7.64
N LEU A 127 18.06 -8.21 8.09
CA LEU A 127 18.62 -7.07 8.83
C LEU A 127 18.63 -5.79 7.99
N GLN A 128 19.02 -5.86 6.70
CA GLN A 128 18.98 -4.66 5.86
C GLN A 128 17.54 -4.22 5.52
N ARG A 129 16.58 -5.16 5.44
CA ARG A 129 15.16 -4.79 5.32
C ARG A 129 14.64 -4.07 6.56
N ILE A 130 15.03 -4.52 7.75
CA ILE A 130 14.74 -3.84 9.03
C ILE A 130 15.36 -2.43 9.04
N GLN A 131 16.61 -2.29 8.57
CA GLN A 131 17.25 -0.97 8.44
C GLN A 131 16.53 -0.06 7.45
N ASP A 132 16.08 -0.59 6.31
CA ASP A 132 15.27 0.17 5.34
C ASP A 132 13.95 0.64 5.97
N TYR A 133 13.26 -0.22 6.74
CA TYR A 133 12.07 0.14 7.50
C TYR A 133 12.35 1.29 8.49
N HIS A 134 13.37 1.16 9.33
CA HIS A 134 13.72 2.19 10.32
C HIS A 134 14.12 3.51 9.66
N LYS A 135 14.79 3.46 8.51
CA LYS A 135 15.09 4.66 7.72
C LYS A 135 13.81 5.34 7.24
N VAL A 136 12.83 4.59 6.73
CA VAL A 136 11.54 5.16 6.31
C VAL A 136 10.82 5.78 7.51
N MET A 137 10.72 5.07 8.63
CA MET A 137 10.12 5.61 9.88
C MET A 137 10.77 6.91 10.33
N LYS A 138 12.11 6.98 10.32
CA LYS A 138 12.87 8.15 10.79
C LYS A 138 12.74 9.35 9.86
N THR A 139 12.63 9.13 8.54
CA THR A 139 12.78 10.20 7.54
C THR A 139 11.49 10.60 6.84
N LEU A 140 10.48 9.72 6.78
CA LEU A 140 9.20 10.03 6.17
C LEU A 140 8.36 10.88 7.13
N LYS A 141 8.42 12.19 6.93
CA LYS A 141 7.72 13.17 7.76
C LYS A 141 6.74 14.00 6.94
N PHE A 142 5.67 14.49 7.56
CA PHE A 142 4.69 15.37 6.92
C PHE A 142 4.34 16.55 7.82
N GLN A 143 4.74 17.76 7.42
CA GLN A 143 4.50 18.99 8.20
C GLN A 143 3.02 19.27 8.44
N THR A 144 2.15 18.79 7.55
CA THR A 144 0.69 18.87 7.71
C THR A 144 0.17 18.17 8.97
N LEU A 145 0.91 17.18 9.49
CA LEU A 145 0.59 16.51 10.76
C LEU A 145 1.02 17.36 11.99
N CYS A 146 2.11 18.12 11.88
CA CYS A 146 2.59 19.02 12.95
C CYS A 146 1.54 20.04 13.35
N SER A 147 0.88 20.67 12.38
CA SER A 147 -0.07 21.77 12.58
C SER A 147 -1.28 21.41 13.48
N PHE A 148 -1.47 20.12 13.78
CA PHE A 148 -2.59 19.65 14.60
C PHE A 148 -2.17 18.94 15.87
N LYS A 149 -1.04 18.22 15.87
CA LYS A 149 -0.68 17.30 16.96
C LYS A 149 0.78 17.43 17.43
N GLY A 150 1.51 18.46 16.97
CA GLY A 150 2.84 18.80 17.51
C GLY A 150 4.02 17.95 17.03
N SER A 151 3.81 17.06 16.04
CA SER A 151 4.87 16.27 15.41
C SER A 151 4.49 15.90 13.97
N ASP A 152 5.50 15.70 13.13
CA ASP A 152 5.40 15.36 11.70
C ASP A 152 5.53 13.85 11.43
N ASP A 153 5.60 13.04 12.49
CA ASP A 153 5.72 11.58 12.39
C ASP A 153 4.44 10.94 11.83
N ILE A 154 4.60 9.85 11.07
CA ILE A 154 3.49 9.12 10.45
C ILE A 154 2.44 8.64 11.47
N PHE A 155 2.83 8.34 12.72
CA PHE A 155 1.90 7.90 13.77
C PHE A 155 1.05 9.04 14.36
N HIS A 156 1.29 10.29 13.94
CA HIS A 156 0.36 11.40 14.23
C HIS A 156 -0.83 11.43 13.26
N ALA A 157 -0.80 10.63 12.20
CA ALA A 157 -1.99 10.31 11.42
C ALA A 157 -3.02 9.55 12.27
N ASP A 158 -4.24 9.43 11.76
CA ASP A 158 -5.28 8.62 12.39
C ASP A 158 -5.26 7.18 11.89
N CYS A 159 -4.78 6.97 10.65
CA CYS A 159 -4.58 5.69 10.01
C CYS A 159 -3.30 5.70 9.17
N VAL A 160 -2.53 4.62 9.23
CA VAL A 160 -1.37 4.38 8.36
C VAL A 160 -1.57 3.05 7.65
N LEU A 161 -1.49 3.06 6.32
CA LEU A 161 -1.44 1.86 5.48
C LEU A 161 -0.01 1.69 4.97
N TRP A 162 0.58 0.52 5.17
CA TRP A 162 1.93 0.20 4.71
C TRP A 162 1.88 -1.02 3.80
N LEU A 163 2.37 -0.88 2.57
CA LEU A 163 2.23 -1.91 1.57
C LEU A 163 3.39 -1.97 0.57
N GLY A 164 3.45 -3.09 -0.14
CA GLY A 164 4.31 -3.29 -1.29
C GLY A 164 5.21 -4.50 -1.17
N ASP A 165 6.30 -4.49 -1.94
CA ASP A 165 7.29 -5.56 -1.95
C ASP A 165 8.24 -5.37 -0.77
N LEU A 166 7.86 -5.93 0.39
CA LEU A 166 8.66 -5.90 1.60
C LEU A 166 9.87 -6.84 1.51
N ASN A 167 9.88 -7.75 0.54
CA ASN A 167 10.97 -8.68 0.26
C ASN A 167 11.36 -9.65 1.41
N PHE A 168 10.55 -9.76 2.47
CA PHE A 168 10.71 -10.80 3.48
C PHE A 168 10.41 -12.18 2.92
N ARG A 169 11.13 -13.19 3.40
CA ARG A 169 11.20 -14.53 2.82
C ARG A 169 10.76 -15.59 3.81
N ILE A 170 10.30 -16.72 3.28
CA ILE A 170 10.24 -17.97 4.03
C ILE A 170 11.66 -18.52 4.08
N THR A 171 12.13 -18.84 5.29
CA THR A 171 13.52 -19.24 5.54
C THR A 171 13.77 -20.74 5.50
N LEU A 172 12.73 -21.54 5.70
CA LEU A 172 12.76 -22.99 5.67
C LEU A 172 11.64 -23.49 4.77
N ASP A 173 11.97 -24.38 3.81
CA ASP A 173 10.98 -24.96 2.92
C ASP A 173 10.08 -25.94 3.69
N PRO A 174 8.77 -25.68 3.77
CA PRO A 174 7.83 -26.58 4.46
C PRO A 174 7.49 -27.85 3.64
N GLY A 175 8.02 -28.01 2.43
CA GLY A 175 7.74 -29.17 1.57
C GLY A 175 6.33 -29.15 0.96
N ILE A 176 5.74 -27.96 0.84
CA ILE A 176 4.37 -27.77 0.34
C ILE A 176 4.39 -27.64 -1.19
N ASP A 177 3.59 -28.46 -1.88
CA ASP A 177 3.32 -28.27 -3.30
C ASP A 177 2.27 -27.17 -3.53
N TRP A 178 2.74 -25.93 -3.54
CA TRP A 178 1.91 -24.76 -3.81
C TRP A 178 1.28 -24.73 -5.20
N LYS A 179 1.76 -25.53 -6.15
CA LYS A 179 1.17 -25.59 -7.49
C LYS A 179 -0.17 -26.31 -7.45
N LEU A 180 -0.27 -27.39 -6.67
CA LEU A 180 -1.51 -28.17 -6.50
C LEU A 180 -2.58 -27.40 -5.72
N GLN A 181 -2.17 -26.50 -4.84
CA GLN A 181 -3.10 -25.74 -3.99
C GLN A 181 -3.06 -24.23 -4.27
N LEU A 182 -2.77 -23.83 -5.51
CA LEU A 182 -2.62 -22.43 -5.86
C LEU A 182 -3.90 -21.65 -5.52
N GLN A 183 -5.03 -22.06 -6.11
CA GLN A 183 -6.33 -21.39 -5.99
C GLN A 183 -6.99 -21.53 -4.62
N GLU A 184 -6.82 -22.69 -3.97
CA GLU A 184 -7.44 -23.03 -2.69
C GLU A 184 -6.38 -23.63 -1.77
N PRO A 185 -5.49 -22.79 -1.20
CA PRO A 185 -4.44 -23.24 -0.31
C PRO A 185 -5.00 -23.75 1.03
N SER A 186 -4.44 -24.85 1.53
CA SER A 186 -4.76 -25.36 2.86
C SER A 186 -4.36 -24.37 3.94
N ALA A 187 -5.27 -24.09 4.88
CA ALA A 187 -5.00 -23.22 6.01
C ALA A 187 -3.84 -23.73 6.88
N ARG A 188 -3.71 -25.05 7.02
CA ARG A 188 -2.61 -25.70 7.75
C ARG A 188 -1.26 -25.49 7.05
N ASP A 189 -1.26 -25.60 5.73
CA ASP A 189 -0.05 -25.45 4.93
C ASP A 189 0.41 -23.98 4.91
N ILE A 190 -0.54 -23.04 4.83
CA ILE A 190 -0.27 -21.61 5.04
C ILE A 190 0.31 -21.35 6.42
N GLU A 191 -0.30 -21.87 7.48
CA GLU A 191 0.19 -21.69 8.85
C GLU A 191 1.62 -22.23 9.02
N ASN A 192 1.89 -23.44 8.54
CA ASN A 192 3.22 -24.06 8.57
C ASN A 192 4.26 -23.17 7.85
N ALA A 193 3.94 -22.68 6.65
CA ALA A 193 4.79 -21.76 5.91
C ALA A 193 5.05 -20.44 6.66
N LEU A 194 4.01 -19.87 7.29
CA LEU A 194 4.07 -18.61 8.01
C LEU A 194 4.84 -18.69 9.34
N GLN A 195 5.06 -19.88 9.90
CA GLN A 195 5.96 -20.09 11.04
C GLN A 195 7.43 -19.76 10.70
N HIS A 196 7.79 -19.84 9.42
CA HIS A 196 9.14 -19.59 8.92
C HIS A 196 9.27 -18.28 8.11
N ASP A 197 8.21 -17.46 8.09
CA ASP A 197 8.17 -16.16 7.44
C ASP A 197 8.94 -15.11 8.24
N GLU A 198 9.96 -14.51 7.61
CA GLU A 198 10.79 -13.50 8.26
C GLU A 198 9.97 -12.31 8.79
N LEU A 199 8.95 -11.84 8.07
CA LEU A 199 8.16 -10.68 8.51
C LEU A 199 7.41 -10.99 9.80
N ASN A 200 6.77 -12.15 9.88
CA ASN A 200 6.11 -12.61 11.10
C ASN A 200 7.11 -12.72 12.26
N LEU A 201 8.25 -13.37 12.03
CA LEU A 201 9.28 -13.55 13.06
C LEU A 201 9.82 -12.21 13.59
N ILE A 202 10.05 -11.22 12.73
CA ILE A 202 10.58 -9.91 13.18
C ILE A 202 9.51 -9.06 13.86
N ARG A 203 8.22 -9.22 13.51
CA ARG A 203 7.09 -8.56 14.17
C ARG A 203 6.87 -9.12 15.56
N THR A 204 6.92 -10.45 15.71
CA THR A 204 6.85 -11.12 17.02
C THR A 204 8.02 -10.71 17.92
N LYS A 205 9.20 -10.47 17.35
CA LYS A 205 10.39 -9.97 18.08
C LYS A 205 10.42 -8.44 18.22
N GLU A 206 9.38 -7.75 17.76
CA GLU A 206 9.26 -6.28 17.81
C GLU A 206 10.44 -5.51 17.16
N LEU A 207 11.11 -6.10 16.18
CA LEU A 207 12.29 -5.50 15.52
C LEU A 207 11.91 -4.50 14.41
N ALA A 208 10.72 -4.68 13.81
CA ALA A 208 10.13 -3.77 12.84
C ALA A 208 8.62 -3.98 12.78
N PHE A 209 7.89 -2.98 12.28
CA PHE A 209 6.42 -3.01 12.14
C PHE A 209 5.67 -3.24 13.46
N THR A 210 6.28 -2.89 14.59
CA THR A 210 5.64 -2.95 15.91
C THR A 210 4.36 -2.10 15.91
N GLY A 211 3.28 -2.65 16.45
CA GLY A 211 1.95 -2.01 16.48
C GLY A 211 1.16 -2.07 15.17
N PHE A 212 1.77 -2.45 14.04
CA PHE A 212 1.02 -2.69 12.81
C PHE A 212 0.31 -4.04 12.85
N ASN A 213 -0.92 -4.04 12.34
CA ASN A 213 -1.73 -5.23 12.10
C ASN A 213 -1.58 -5.68 10.65
N GLU A 214 -1.85 -6.96 10.41
CA GLU A 214 -1.97 -7.56 9.09
C GLU A 214 -3.13 -8.55 9.15
N ALA A 215 -4.00 -8.55 8.14
CA ALA A 215 -5.08 -9.53 8.07
C ALA A 215 -4.53 -10.93 7.81
N ALA A 216 -5.29 -11.97 8.17
CA ALA A 216 -4.88 -13.34 7.92
C ALA A 216 -4.60 -13.56 6.43
N ILE A 217 -3.43 -14.13 6.11
CA ILE A 217 -3.10 -14.55 4.74
C ILE A 217 -3.84 -15.85 4.47
N THR A 218 -4.63 -15.86 3.40
CA THR A 218 -5.44 -17.02 2.98
C THR A 218 -5.18 -17.39 1.52
N PHE A 219 -4.05 -16.95 0.98
CA PHE A 219 -3.61 -17.16 -0.40
C PHE A 219 -2.21 -17.76 -0.43
N ALA A 220 -1.83 -18.43 -1.52
CA ALA A 220 -0.50 -19.01 -1.68
C ALA A 220 0.59 -17.92 -1.88
N PRO A 221 1.88 -18.24 -1.68
CA PRO A 221 2.97 -17.28 -1.80
C PRO A 221 2.99 -16.50 -3.13
N THR A 222 3.37 -15.23 -3.07
CA THR A 222 3.22 -14.33 -4.23
C THR A 222 4.46 -14.27 -5.11
N HIS A 223 5.56 -14.88 -4.69
CA HIS A 223 6.86 -14.84 -5.37
C HIS A 223 7.68 -16.09 -5.03
N LYS A 224 8.51 -16.67 -5.91
CA LYS A 224 8.86 -16.22 -7.26
C LYS A 224 8.27 -17.18 -8.29
N PHE A 225 7.51 -16.64 -9.24
CA PHE A 225 6.98 -17.40 -10.37
C PHE A 225 7.90 -17.32 -11.59
N GLU A 226 7.85 -18.36 -12.42
CA GLU A 226 8.33 -18.27 -13.80
C GLU A 226 7.42 -17.31 -14.60
N LEU A 227 8.02 -16.57 -15.54
CA LEU A 227 7.30 -15.53 -16.27
C LEU A 227 6.26 -16.13 -17.21
N GLY A 228 5.04 -15.62 -17.16
CA GLY A 228 3.95 -16.05 -18.03
C GLY A 228 3.28 -17.37 -17.63
N THR A 229 3.77 -18.07 -16.61
CA THR A 229 3.20 -19.32 -16.09
C THR A 229 2.63 -19.13 -14.69
N ASN A 230 2.10 -20.20 -14.09
CA ASN A 230 1.73 -20.28 -12.66
C ASN A 230 2.66 -21.22 -11.89
N ASP A 231 3.84 -21.51 -12.45
CA ASP A 231 4.85 -22.35 -11.85
C ASP A 231 5.80 -21.50 -11.00
N TYR A 232 6.14 -21.98 -9.81
CA TYR A 232 7.18 -21.38 -9.00
C TYR A 232 8.56 -21.72 -9.57
N VAL A 233 9.50 -20.78 -9.48
CA VAL A 233 10.87 -21.00 -9.93
C VAL A 233 11.49 -22.16 -9.14
N PRO A 234 12.04 -23.20 -9.81
CA PRO A 234 12.70 -24.31 -9.12
C PRO A 234 13.85 -23.85 -8.23
N ASN A 235 14.10 -24.58 -7.13
CA ASN A 235 15.16 -24.29 -6.16
C ASN A 235 15.03 -22.92 -5.47
N ARG A 236 13.83 -22.34 -5.47
CA ARG A 236 13.52 -21.09 -4.74
C ARG A 236 12.30 -21.32 -3.86
N ILE A 237 12.47 -21.11 -2.56
CA ILE A 237 11.37 -21.21 -1.60
C ILE A 237 10.33 -20.13 -1.95
N PRO A 238 9.08 -20.50 -2.28
CA PRO A 238 7.99 -19.56 -2.45
C PRO A 238 7.82 -18.70 -1.19
N SER A 239 7.58 -17.40 -1.33
CA SER A 239 7.57 -16.43 -0.23
C SER A 239 6.48 -15.37 -0.38
N TYR A 240 5.98 -14.87 0.76
CA TYR A 240 5.03 -13.77 0.86
C TYR A 240 5.77 -12.42 0.87
N THR A 241 6.31 -12.02 -0.29
CA THR A 241 7.08 -10.77 -0.40
C THR A 241 6.20 -9.52 -0.45
N ASP A 242 4.99 -9.66 -0.99
CA ASP A 242 4.04 -8.58 -1.22
C ASP A 242 3.02 -8.54 -0.08
N ARG A 243 3.00 -7.46 0.70
CA ARG A 243 2.24 -7.41 1.97
C ARG A 243 1.43 -6.13 2.12
N VAL A 244 0.37 -6.20 2.93
CA VAL A 244 -0.42 -5.03 3.37
C VAL A 244 -0.56 -5.06 4.88
N LEU A 245 0.03 -4.07 5.53
CA LEU A 245 -0.09 -3.83 6.95
C LEU A 245 -0.83 -2.53 7.20
N TYR A 246 -1.45 -2.41 8.37
CA TYR A 246 -2.19 -1.22 8.76
C TYR A 246 -2.04 -0.92 10.24
N TRP A 247 -2.02 0.37 10.56
CA TRP A 247 -2.07 0.89 11.91
C TRP A 247 -3.20 1.92 11.98
N THR A 248 -3.85 1.99 13.13
CA THR A 248 -4.87 2.99 13.43
C THR A 248 -4.71 3.45 14.86
N LYS A 249 -5.02 4.71 15.12
CA LYS A 249 -4.99 5.27 16.49
C LYS A 249 -5.97 4.54 17.41
N TYR A 250 -7.13 4.14 16.89
CA TYR A 250 -8.12 3.33 17.61
C TYR A 250 -8.47 2.09 16.78
N PRO A 251 -8.29 0.86 17.33
CA PRO A 251 -8.44 -0.38 16.57
C PRO A 251 -9.77 -0.52 15.83
N ASN A 252 -10.88 -0.08 16.43
CA ASN A 252 -12.23 -0.19 15.87
C ASN A 252 -12.47 0.70 14.64
N TRP A 253 -11.60 1.68 14.36
CA TRP A 253 -11.79 2.56 13.20
C TRP A 253 -11.51 1.87 11.88
N ILE A 254 -10.73 0.79 11.85
CA ILE A 254 -10.38 0.12 10.60
C ILE A 254 -10.60 -1.38 10.68
N GLU A 255 -11.26 -1.92 9.66
CA GLU A 255 -11.49 -3.34 9.49
C GLU A 255 -10.98 -3.76 8.11
N CYS A 256 -10.11 -4.76 8.05
CA CYS A 256 -9.74 -5.37 6.77
C CYS A 256 -10.84 -6.35 6.35
N THR A 257 -11.58 -6.00 5.30
CA THR A 257 -12.72 -6.77 4.77
C THR A 257 -12.29 -7.84 3.76
N THR A 258 -11.15 -7.66 3.09
CA THR A 258 -10.58 -8.66 2.17
C THR A 258 -9.07 -8.50 2.16
N TYR A 259 -8.34 -9.61 2.11
CA TYR A 259 -6.90 -9.64 1.88
C TYR A 259 -6.58 -10.88 1.05
N ASN A 260 -6.18 -10.69 -0.20
CA ASN A 260 -5.97 -11.80 -1.15
C ASN A 260 -4.97 -11.41 -2.24
N CYS A 261 -4.73 -12.28 -3.21
CA CYS A 261 -3.92 -11.99 -4.39
C CYS A 261 -4.57 -12.51 -5.68
N ILE A 262 -4.16 -11.96 -6.82
CA ILE A 262 -4.62 -12.37 -8.14
C ILE A 262 -3.62 -13.40 -8.68
N GLN A 263 -3.94 -14.68 -8.56
CA GLN A 263 -3.09 -15.79 -8.99
C GLN A 263 -3.32 -16.22 -10.45
N LYS A 264 -3.34 -15.23 -11.34
CA LYS A 264 -3.39 -15.49 -12.79
C LYS A 264 -1.97 -15.46 -13.37
N PRO A 265 -1.68 -16.29 -14.39
CA PRO A 265 -0.43 -16.20 -15.11
C PRO A 265 -0.20 -14.77 -15.58
N SER A 266 1.01 -14.28 -15.37
CA SER A 266 1.34 -12.90 -15.68
C SER A 266 2.77 -12.81 -16.15
N GLN A 267 3.08 -11.75 -16.89
CA GLN A 267 4.45 -11.42 -17.28
C GLN A 267 5.31 -10.90 -16.11
N SER A 268 4.83 -11.09 -14.88
CA SER A 268 5.52 -10.79 -13.64
C SER A 268 5.73 -12.11 -12.87
N ASP A 269 6.92 -12.24 -12.30
CA ASP A 269 7.33 -13.25 -11.32
C ASP A 269 6.72 -13.01 -9.92
N HIS A 270 5.99 -11.90 -9.72
CA HIS A 270 5.11 -11.68 -8.57
C HIS A 270 3.63 -11.77 -8.95
N ARG A 271 2.78 -12.06 -7.96
CA ARG A 271 1.31 -11.94 -8.07
C ARG A 271 0.79 -10.67 -7.39
N PRO A 272 -0.11 -9.91 -8.04
CA PRO A 272 -0.71 -8.73 -7.43
C PRO A 272 -1.47 -9.08 -6.16
N VAL A 273 -1.09 -8.48 -5.03
CA VAL A 273 -1.84 -8.59 -3.77
C VAL A 273 -2.89 -7.51 -3.73
N TYR A 274 -4.02 -7.74 -3.06
CA TYR A 274 -4.98 -6.69 -2.80
C TYR A 274 -5.60 -6.81 -1.41
N ALA A 275 -5.96 -5.66 -0.84
CA ALA A 275 -6.68 -5.59 0.41
C ALA A 275 -7.80 -4.54 0.33
N THR A 276 -8.94 -4.81 0.94
CA THR A 276 -10.01 -3.81 1.08
C THR A 276 -10.28 -3.51 2.54
N PHE A 277 -10.34 -2.22 2.88
CA PHE A 277 -10.58 -1.78 4.25
C PHE A 277 -11.92 -1.07 4.40
N ARG A 278 -12.47 -1.11 5.59
CA ARG A 278 -13.57 -0.28 6.04
C ARG A 278 -12.98 0.68 7.06
N LEU A 279 -13.07 1.99 6.80
CA LEU A 279 -12.56 3.04 7.68
C LEU A 279 -13.70 3.91 8.21
N GLU A 280 -13.81 3.99 9.54
CA GLU A 280 -14.78 4.82 10.24
C GLU A 280 -14.35 6.29 10.21
N VAL A 281 -15.23 7.15 9.70
CA VAL A 281 -15.00 8.59 9.59
C VAL A 281 -16.14 9.39 10.19
N ILE A 282 -15.82 10.62 10.59
CA ILE A 282 -16.82 11.62 10.96
C ILE A 282 -17.27 12.31 9.67
N ASN A 283 -18.57 12.26 9.35
CA ASN A 283 -19.15 12.85 8.15
C ASN A 283 -19.18 14.39 8.17
N GLN A 284 -18.01 15.01 8.17
CA GLN A 284 -17.84 16.46 8.15
C GLN A 284 -16.79 16.85 7.12
N ARG A 285 -17.05 17.96 6.43
CA ARG A 285 -16.08 18.54 5.49
C ARG A 285 -14.81 18.95 6.21
N VAL A 286 -13.70 18.90 5.49
CA VAL A 286 -12.45 19.46 5.98
C VAL A 286 -12.65 20.96 6.23
N PRO A 287 -12.24 21.51 7.40
CA PRO A 287 -12.28 22.94 7.65
C PRO A 287 -11.52 23.73 6.57
N ARG A 288 -12.10 24.84 6.08
CA ARG A 288 -11.55 25.63 4.97
C ARG A 288 -10.08 26.04 5.15
N ARG A 289 -9.63 26.27 6.39
CA ARG A 289 -8.24 26.57 6.74
C ARG A 289 -7.21 25.51 6.32
N PHE A 290 -7.65 24.30 5.92
CA PHE A 290 -6.79 23.21 5.43
C PHE A 290 -6.95 22.93 3.95
N ASN A 291 -7.84 23.65 3.26
CA ASN A 291 -7.82 23.71 1.81
C ASN A 291 -6.83 24.83 1.47
N SER A 292 -5.67 24.49 0.91
CA SER A 292 -4.92 25.47 0.12
C SER A 292 -5.89 26.09 -0.88
N ASP A 293 -5.96 27.42 -0.95
CA ASP A 293 -6.88 28.13 -1.82
C ASP A 293 -6.71 27.64 -3.27
N ARG A 294 -7.67 26.84 -3.75
CA ARG A 294 -7.78 26.41 -5.15
C ARG A 294 -8.21 27.56 -6.09
N SER A 295 -8.09 28.81 -5.65
CA SER A 295 -8.71 29.98 -6.27
C SER A 295 -7.72 31.12 -6.46
N ASN A 296 -6.66 30.92 -7.24
CA ASN A 296 -5.83 32.05 -7.71
C ASN A 296 -5.21 31.86 -9.13
N GLU A 297 -5.79 31.04 -10.01
CA GLU A 297 -5.32 30.94 -11.42
C GLU A 297 -6.36 31.36 -12.48
N SER A 298 -7.49 31.97 -12.12
CA SER A 298 -8.49 32.43 -13.11
C SER A 298 -8.69 33.95 -13.20
N SER A 299 -7.71 34.77 -12.80
CA SER A 299 -7.81 36.22 -12.98
C SER A 299 -6.47 36.89 -13.26
N THR A 300 -5.91 36.63 -14.44
CA THR A 300 -4.99 37.57 -15.10
C THR A 300 -4.90 37.23 -16.59
N SER A 301 -5.94 37.61 -17.33
CA SER A 301 -5.83 37.96 -18.74
C SER A 301 -6.71 39.17 -19.00
N LYS A 302 -6.08 40.34 -18.95
CA LYS A 302 -6.48 41.53 -19.70
C LYS A 302 -5.24 41.99 -20.44
#